data_AF-A0A6L5K2Z2-F1
#
_entry.id   AF-A0A6L5K2Z2-F1
#
_cell.length_a   1.000
_cell.length_b   1.000
_cell.length_c   1.000
_cell.angle_alpha   90.00
_cell.angle_beta   90.00
_cell.angle_gamma   90.00
#
_symmetry.space_group_name_H-M   'P 1'
#
loop_
_entity.id
_entity.type
_entity.pdbx_description
1 polymer ?
#
loop_
_entity_poly.entity_id
_entity_poly.type
_entity_poly.pdbx_seq_one_letter_code
_entity_poly.pdbx_strand_id
1 'polypeptide(L)'
;MEKRDIIVDRVVLHPGMLDRRSVSTPDWTQLSQHGVNNVRDVFLCHGNEIMEATTCRRSRWYEYLNLRPLFEKYFKEDPEFLWTAAPKPRLTDESYEKNFYYNLFNVWTDDEKLKRVREWKYQLTEKEPLWDAADSARFGKDIFWQGSCVTNRGGMDWLQRYFGPKGIRVHPVLFDHNFHPWHIDVNMLPLKPGLAVYNPEWYPLTEEFKKLMKMNDWELIPAAKPVYVHKNLCYLTGLYESRSWISMNTFSLGPNTVCVESHETAYMEQLDKLGIEVVPIPYEAVIPFGGALHCTTLDIYREGTCEDYFPKQIPGY
;
A
#
# COMPACT_ATOMS: atom_id res chain seq x y z
N MET A 1 -5.28 -20.23 -3.98
CA MET A 1 -3.94 -20.23 -3.35
C MET A 1 -3.55 -21.63 -2.92
N GLU A 2 -4.23 -22.26 -1.96
CA GLU A 2 -3.93 -23.64 -1.50
C GLU A 2 -3.93 -24.69 -2.63
N LYS A 3 -4.85 -24.58 -3.62
CA LYS A 3 -4.85 -25.43 -4.83
C LYS A 3 -3.61 -25.28 -5.74
N ARG A 4 -2.74 -24.31 -5.46
CA ARG A 4 -1.46 -24.04 -6.13
C ARG A 4 -0.29 -24.18 -5.15
N ASP A 5 -0.45 -25.00 -4.11
CA ASP A 5 0.56 -25.33 -3.10
C ASP A 5 1.10 -24.14 -2.29
N ILE A 6 0.33 -23.04 -2.24
CA ILE A 6 0.63 -21.87 -1.39
C ILE A 6 0.07 -22.13 0.00
N ILE A 7 0.93 -22.02 1.02
CA ILE A 7 0.53 -22.03 2.44
C ILE A 7 -0.19 -20.71 2.73
N VAL A 8 -1.38 -20.79 3.31
CA VAL A 8 -2.19 -19.60 3.64
C VAL A 8 -2.57 -19.62 5.11
N ASP A 9 -1.90 -18.77 5.88
CA ASP A 9 -2.33 -18.44 7.23
C ASP A 9 -3.46 -17.40 7.19
N ARG A 10 -4.40 -17.51 8.14
CA ARG A 10 -5.51 -16.57 8.30
C ARG A 10 -5.31 -15.74 9.56
N VAL A 11 -5.76 -14.49 9.51
CA VAL A 11 -5.64 -13.56 10.65
C VAL A 11 -6.25 -14.16 11.91
N VAL A 12 -5.63 -13.94 13.06
CA VAL A 12 -6.16 -14.35 14.36
C VAL A 12 -6.77 -13.12 15.02
N LEU A 13 -8.09 -12.96 14.83
CA LEU A 13 -8.81 -11.78 15.31
C LEU A 13 -8.63 -11.60 16.81
N HIS A 14 -8.05 -10.46 17.19
CA HIS A 14 -7.94 -10.12 18.59
C HIS A 14 -9.36 -9.88 19.15
N PRO A 15 -9.75 -10.42 20.32
CA PRO A 15 -11.11 -10.27 20.84
C PRO A 15 -11.60 -8.82 20.95
N GLY A 16 -10.67 -7.90 21.24
CA GLY A 16 -10.95 -6.47 21.27
C GLY A 16 -11.36 -5.84 19.93
N MET A 17 -11.23 -6.54 18.81
CA MET A 17 -11.69 -6.08 17.49
C MET A 17 -13.13 -6.51 17.18
N LEU A 18 -13.69 -7.46 17.95
CA LEU A 18 -15.00 -8.06 17.67
C LEU A 18 -16.15 -7.34 18.37
N ASP A 19 -15.89 -6.69 19.50
CA ASP A 19 -16.94 -6.16 20.38
C ASP A 19 -17.16 -4.64 20.25
N ARG A 20 -16.54 -4.02 19.23
CA ARG A 20 -16.69 -2.60 18.89
C ARG A 20 -16.40 -1.66 20.06
N ARG A 21 -15.61 -2.11 21.05
CA ARG A 21 -15.21 -1.28 22.18
C ARG A 21 -14.42 -0.05 21.72
N SER A 22 -14.56 1.03 22.48
CA SER A 22 -13.65 2.16 22.34
C SER A 22 -12.25 1.77 22.80
N VAL A 23 -11.27 2.47 22.24
CA VAL A 23 -9.86 2.33 22.60
C VAL A 23 -9.26 3.71 22.82
N SER A 24 -8.22 3.80 23.62
CA SER A 24 -7.61 5.08 23.96
C SER A 24 -6.12 4.95 24.22
N THR A 25 -5.42 6.05 23.99
CA THR A 25 -4.08 6.32 24.51
C THR A 25 -4.19 7.46 25.55
N PRO A 26 -3.09 7.89 26.20
CA PRO A 26 -3.12 9.11 27.01
C PRO A 26 -3.51 10.38 26.23
N ASP A 27 -3.41 10.36 24.90
CA ASP A 27 -3.58 11.54 24.04
C ASP A 27 -4.95 11.63 23.35
N TRP A 28 -5.64 10.51 23.18
CA TRP A 28 -6.92 10.48 22.46
C TRP A 28 -7.76 9.25 22.80
N THR A 29 -9.06 9.35 22.54
CA THR A 29 -10.01 8.23 22.57
C THR A 29 -10.62 8.05 21.20
N GLN A 30 -10.70 6.81 20.74
CA GLN A 30 -11.33 6.41 19.49
C GLN A 30 -12.52 5.50 19.77
N LEU A 31 -13.68 5.87 19.25
CA LEU A 31 -14.96 5.21 19.57
C LEU A 31 -15.10 3.82 18.92
N SER A 32 -14.43 3.60 17.79
CA SER A 32 -14.42 2.31 17.10
C SER A 32 -13.08 2.06 16.42
N GLN A 33 -12.61 0.83 16.49
CA GLN A 33 -11.43 0.40 15.76
C GLN A 33 -11.74 0.18 14.28
N HIS A 34 -10.69 0.17 13.47
CA HIS A 34 -10.77 -0.20 12.07
C HIS A 34 -11.03 -1.71 11.91
N GLY A 35 -11.13 -2.15 10.66
CA GLY A 35 -11.23 -3.57 10.35
C GLY A 35 -9.90 -4.30 10.43
N VAL A 36 -9.95 -5.56 10.00
CA VAL A 36 -8.81 -6.50 9.92
C VAL A 36 -8.48 -6.88 8.48
N ASN A 37 -9.18 -6.27 7.53
CA ASN A 37 -9.21 -6.71 6.14
C ASN A 37 -7.88 -6.42 5.45
N ASN A 38 -7.35 -5.21 5.61
CA ASN A 38 -6.22 -4.72 4.84
C ASN A 38 -4.90 -4.86 5.61
N VAL A 39 -4.46 -6.11 5.80
CA VAL A 39 -3.21 -6.44 6.51
C VAL A 39 -1.98 -5.81 5.87
N ARG A 40 -2.01 -5.56 4.55
CA ARG A 40 -0.94 -4.92 3.76
C ARG A 40 -0.58 -3.54 4.27
N ASP A 41 -1.55 -2.82 4.81
CA ASP A 41 -1.34 -1.44 5.23
C ASP A 41 -0.56 -1.34 6.54
N VAL A 42 -0.64 -2.39 7.37
CA VAL A 42 -0.12 -2.41 8.75
C VAL A 42 1.27 -3.04 8.80
N PHE A 43 1.61 -3.91 7.84
CA PHE A 43 2.85 -4.68 7.87
C PHE A 43 3.61 -4.62 6.54
N LEU A 44 4.89 -4.32 6.63
CA LEU A 44 5.84 -4.42 5.53
C LEU A 44 6.68 -5.68 5.71
N CYS A 45 6.64 -6.59 4.75
CA CYS A 45 7.56 -7.73 4.68
C CYS A 45 8.69 -7.42 3.70
N HIS A 46 9.94 -7.48 4.15
CA HIS A 46 11.11 -7.27 3.29
C HIS A 46 12.32 -8.09 3.76
N GLY A 47 12.84 -8.96 2.88
CA GLY A 47 13.85 -9.94 3.27
C GLY A 47 13.27 -10.92 4.30
N ASN A 48 14.03 -11.17 5.35
CA ASN A 48 13.64 -11.97 6.51
C ASN A 48 12.91 -11.15 7.60
N GLU A 49 12.52 -9.91 7.31
CA GLU A 49 11.94 -9.00 8.29
C GLU A 49 10.47 -8.67 8.02
N ILE A 50 9.64 -8.76 9.06
CA ILE A 50 8.33 -8.09 9.11
C ILE A 50 8.40 -6.88 10.03
N MET A 51 8.00 -5.74 9.47
CA MET A 51 7.95 -4.46 10.15
C MET A 51 6.50 -4.00 10.34
N GLU A 52 6.15 -3.67 11.59
CA GLU A 52 4.90 -2.97 11.87
C GLU A 52 5.02 -1.50 11.47
N ALA A 53 4.12 -1.07 10.59
CA ALA A 53 3.99 0.32 10.20
C ALA A 53 3.60 1.18 11.41
N THR A 54 3.93 2.47 11.33
CA THR A 54 3.47 3.46 12.31
C THR A 54 1.94 3.56 12.27
N THR A 55 1.39 3.50 11.06
CA THR A 55 0.01 3.84 10.70
C THR A 55 -0.37 5.27 11.10
N CYS A 56 -1.23 5.92 10.33
CA CYS A 56 -1.56 7.33 10.59
C CYS A 56 -2.97 7.57 11.13
N ARG A 57 -3.78 6.51 11.29
CA ARG A 57 -5.18 6.59 11.73
C ARG A 57 -5.32 6.07 13.15
N ARG A 58 -5.88 6.88 14.06
CA ARG A 58 -6.20 6.48 15.46
C ARG A 58 -7.02 5.18 15.53
N SER A 59 -7.91 4.93 14.56
CA SER A 59 -8.69 3.69 14.46
C SER A 59 -7.86 2.43 14.19
N ARG A 60 -6.64 2.55 13.68
CA ARG A 60 -5.76 1.41 13.36
C ARG A 60 -4.69 1.12 14.40
N TRP A 61 -4.66 1.92 15.48
CA TRP A 61 -3.59 1.88 16.48
C TRP A 61 -3.30 0.48 17.04
N TYR A 62 -4.34 -0.32 17.25
CA TYR A 62 -4.25 -1.68 17.76
C TYR A 62 -4.42 -2.76 16.68
N GLU A 63 -4.53 -2.38 15.40
CA GLU A 63 -4.79 -3.33 14.29
C GLU A 63 -3.69 -4.39 14.15
N TYR A 64 -2.46 -4.04 14.56
CA TYR A 64 -1.33 -4.96 14.57
C TYR A 64 -1.56 -6.22 15.43
N LEU A 65 -2.48 -6.16 16.40
CA LEU A 65 -2.77 -7.30 17.29
C LEU A 65 -3.37 -8.50 16.54
N ASN A 66 -3.98 -8.30 15.37
CA ASN A 66 -4.67 -9.35 14.63
C ASN A 66 -3.71 -10.38 13.98
N LEU A 67 -2.46 -10.01 13.76
CA LEU A 67 -1.43 -10.90 13.20
C LEU A 67 -0.34 -11.25 14.21
N ARG A 68 -0.40 -10.66 15.41
CA ARG A 68 0.56 -10.86 16.49
C ARG A 68 0.79 -12.36 16.82
N PRO A 69 -0.25 -13.22 16.94
CA PRO A 69 -0.03 -14.64 17.20
C PRO A 69 0.71 -15.39 16.08
N LEU A 70 0.54 -14.98 14.82
CA LEU A 70 1.25 -15.58 13.68
C LEU A 70 2.73 -15.18 13.69
N PHE A 71 3.04 -13.91 13.96
CA PHE A 71 4.43 -13.47 14.01
C PHE A 71 5.19 -14.01 15.22
N GLU A 72 4.51 -14.21 16.36
CA GLU A 72 5.08 -14.93 17.50
C GLU A 72 5.39 -16.40 17.18
N LYS A 73 4.56 -17.02 16.33
CA LYS A 73 4.83 -18.38 15.83
C LYS A 73 6.03 -18.37 14.89
N TYR A 74 6.06 -17.49 13.88
CA TYR A 74 7.18 -17.42 12.92
C TYR A 74 8.51 -17.12 13.61
N PHE A 75 8.53 -16.19 14.56
CA PHE A 75 9.73 -15.88 15.35
C PHE A 75 10.28 -17.08 16.14
N LYS A 76 9.42 -18.03 16.56
CA LYS A 76 9.86 -19.25 17.24
C LYS A 76 10.32 -20.34 16.28
N GLU A 77 9.74 -20.38 15.08
CA GLU A 77 9.97 -21.43 14.08
C GLU A 77 11.15 -21.12 13.15
N ASP A 78 11.42 -19.85 12.88
CA ASP A 78 12.47 -19.40 11.97
C ASP A 78 13.51 -18.53 12.72
N PRO A 79 14.75 -19.01 12.91
CA PRO A 79 15.80 -18.28 13.62
C PRO A 79 16.30 -17.03 12.86
N GLU A 80 16.00 -16.90 11.56
CA GLU A 80 16.33 -15.72 10.78
C GLU A 80 15.19 -14.69 10.77
N PHE A 81 14.00 -15.04 11.25
CA PHE A 81 12.84 -14.14 11.22
C PHE A 81 13.05 -12.92 12.13
N LEU A 82 13.13 -11.74 11.53
CA LEU A 82 13.18 -10.46 12.22
C LEU A 82 11.80 -9.87 12.33
N TRP A 83 11.49 -9.37 13.52
CA TRP A 83 10.24 -8.71 13.80
C TRP A 83 10.45 -7.39 14.48
N THR A 84 10.09 -6.33 13.77
CA THR A 84 10.38 -4.95 14.17
C THR A 84 9.10 -4.15 14.19
N ALA A 85 9.04 -3.13 15.04
CA ALA A 85 8.00 -2.10 14.97
C ALA A 85 8.66 -0.75 14.70
N ALA A 86 8.10 0.02 13.77
CA ALA A 86 8.45 1.42 13.60
C ALA A 86 8.09 2.22 14.87
N PRO A 87 8.63 3.46 15.04
CA PRO A 87 8.31 4.30 16.19
C PRO A 87 6.80 4.48 16.31
N LYS A 88 6.20 3.96 17.39
CA LYS A 88 4.75 4.04 17.60
C LYS A 88 4.35 5.52 17.76
N PRO A 89 3.55 6.10 16.83
CA PRO A 89 3.27 7.54 16.83
C PRO A 89 2.26 7.93 17.92
N ARG A 90 2.35 9.15 18.46
CA ARG A 90 1.35 9.60 19.45
C ARG A 90 -0.01 9.89 18.82
N LEU A 91 -0.03 10.30 17.55
CA LEU A 91 -1.24 10.67 16.81
C LEU A 91 -2.05 11.75 17.55
N THR A 92 -1.36 12.72 18.15
CA THR A 92 -1.98 13.92 18.74
C THR A 92 -2.65 14.78 17.65
N ASP A 93 -3.41 15.80 18.03
CA ASP A 93 -4.00 16.71 17.04
C ASP A 93 -2.93 17.44 16.21
N GLU A 94 -1.71 17.60 16.73
CA GLU A 94 -0.58 18.18 16.00
C GLU A 94 -0.11 17.31 14.82
N SER A 95 -0.43 16.02 14.81
CA SER A 95 -0.07 15.09 13.73
C SER A 95 -0.93 15.30 12.47
N TYR A 96 -2.00 16.10 12.56
CA TYR A 96 -2.97 16.32 11.49
C TYR A 96 -3.14 17.80 11.14
N GLU A 97 -3.23 18.10 9.85
CA GLU A 97 -3.62 19.43 9.38
C GLU A 97 -5.08 19.68 9.73
N LYS A 98 -5.30 20.64 10.63
CA LYS A 98 -6.64 21.01 11.09
C LYS A 98 -7.53 21.40 9.90
N ASN A 99 -8.75 20.86 9.87
CA ASN A 99 -9.75 21.09 8.82
C ASN A 99 -9.37 20.62 7.41
N PHE A 100 -8.35 19.75 7.25
CA PHE A 100 -7.91 19.28 5.93
C PHE A 100 -9.07 18.83 5.03
N TYR A 101 -9.92 17.90 5.49
CA TYR A 101 -11.03 17.38 4.70
C TYR A 101 -12.09 18.45 4.39
N TYR A 102 -12.40 19.32 5.34
CA TYR A 102 -13.32 20.42 5.09
C TYR A 102 -12.80 21.32 3.98
N ASN A 103 -11.51 21.67 4.03
CA ASN A 103 -10.89 22.52 3.01
C ASN A 103 -10.80 21.80 1.66
N LEU A 104 -10.43 20.52 1.64
CA LEU A 104 -10.34 19.70 0.42
C LEU A 104 -11.67 19.66 -0.34
N PHE A 105 -12.79 19.49 0.37
CA PHE A 105 -14.09 19.31 -0.28
C PHE A 105 -14.86 20.61 -0.49
N ASN A 106 -14.60 21.66 0.29
CA ASN A 106 -15.46 22.86 0.31
C ASN A 106 -14.75 24.19 0.08
N VAL A 107 -13.42 24.26 0.15
CA VAL A 107 -12.67 25.53 0.13
C VAL A 107 -11.66 25.60 -1.01
N TRP A 108 -10.77 24.61 -1.12
CA TRP A 108 -9.71 24.65 -2.11
C TRP A 108 -10.25 24.44 -3.52
N THR A 109 -9.76 25.26 -4.43
CA THR A 109 -9.88 25.06 -5.87
C THR A 109 -9.04 23.86 -6.32
N ASP A 110 -9.31 23.34 -7.51
CA ASP A 110 -8.52 22.21 -8.05
C ASP A 110 -7.06 22.60 -8.30
N ASP A 111 -6.77 23.85 -8.68
CA ASP A 111 -5.40 24.35 -8.81
C ASP A 111 -4.64 24.38 -7.47
N GLU A 112 -5.33 24.77 -6.39
CA GLU A 112 -4.76 24.73 -5.04
C GLU A 112 -4.51 23.29 -4.58
N LYS A 113 -5.44 22.38 -4.86
CA LYS A 113 -5.26 20.94 -4.57
C LYS A 113 -4.07 20.37 -5.34
N LEU A 114 -3.96 20.64 -6.65
CA LEU A 114 -2.85 20.19 -7.48
C LEU A 114 -1.50 20.73 -6.98
N LYS A 115 -1.45 22.02 -6.61
CA LYS A 115 -0.24 22.59 -6.00
C LYS A 115 0.15 21.82 -4.74
N ARG A 116 -0.82 21.52 -3.87
CA ARG A 116 -0.57 20.76 -2.64
C ARG A 116 -0.14 19.31 -2.90
N VAL A 117 -0.72 18.62 -3.88
CA VAL A 117 -0.30 17.27 -4.32
C VAL A 117 1.16 17.28 -4.76
N ARG A 118 1.53 18.24 -5.63
CA ARG A 118 2.90 18.39 -6.16
C ARG A 118 3.91 18.78 -5.07
N GLU A 119 3.44 19.47 -4.04
CA GLU A 119 4.21 19.78 -2.84
C GLU A 119 4.08 18.71 -1.75
N TRP A 120 3.47 17.55 -2.01
CA TRP A 120 3.23 16.46 -1.03
C TRP A 120 2.70 17.00 0.32
N LYS A 121 1.62 17.77 0.26
CA LYS A 121 0.95 18.39 1.42
C LYS A 121 -0.49 17.88 1.57
N TYR A 122 -0.66 16.86 2.40
CA TYR A 122 -1.95 16.21 2.67
C TYR A 122 -2.42 16.47 4.11
N GLN A 123 -3.13 15.50 4.69
CA GLN A 123 -3.69 15.58 6.04
C GLN A 123 -2.68 15.43 7.17
N LEU A 124 -1.50 14.88 6.90
CA LEU A 124 -0.47 14.66 7.93
C LEU A 124 0.46 15.86 7.97
N THR A 125 0.82 16.27 9.19
CA THR A 125 1.92 17.21 9.41
C THR A 125 3.25 16.46 9.49
N GLU A 126 4.36 17.19 9.62
CA GLU A 126 5.69 16.61 9.86
C GLU A 126 6.03 16.52 11.37
N LYS A 127 5.01 16.47 12.24
CA LYS A 127 5.19 16.40 13.70
C LYS A 127 5.96 15.16 14.15
N GLU A 128 5.69 14.03 13.50
CA GLU A 128 6.29 12.73 13.79
C GLU A 128 6.33 11.87 12.52
N PRO A 129 7.21 10.86 12.42
CA PRO A 129 7.25 9.95 11.28
C PRO A 129 5.97 9.13 11.16
N LEU A 130 5.27 9.23 10.02
CA LEU A 130 4.01 8.54 9.76
C LEU A 130 4.02 7.91 8.36
N TRP A 131 3.55 6.66 8.28
CA TRP A 131 3.47 5.86 7.06
C TRP A 131 2.59 4.62 7.25
N ASP A 132 1.84 4.24 6.20
CA ASP A 132 1.24 2.91 6.04
C ASP A 132 2.14 2.08 5.10
N ALA A 133 2.24 0.77 5.33
CA ALA A 133 3.10 -0.12 4.52
C ALA A 133 2.60 -0.29 3.07
N ALA A 134 1.30 -0.08 2.82
CA ALA A 134 0.69 -0.17 1.49
C ALA A 134 1.05 0.99 0.54
N ASP A 135 1.74 2.03 1.01
CA ASP A 135 2.40 2.99 0.11
C ASP A 135 3.67 2.44 -0.54
N SER A 136 4.13 1.26 -0.15
CA SER A 136 5.34 0.64 -0.69
C SER A 136 5.04 -0.30 -1.86
N ALA A 137 5.91 -0.26 -2.86
CA ALA A 137 6.02 -1.25 -3.92
C ALA A 137 7.47 -1.75 -3.95
N ARG A 138 7.64 -3.05 -3.74
CA ARG A 138 8.96 -3.67 -3.52
C ARG A 138 9.52 -4.25 -4.82
N PHE A 139 10.77 -3.94 -5.12
CA PHE A 139 11.53 -4.33 -6.30
C PHE A 139 12.92 -4.83 -5.87
N GLY A 140 12.97 -5.90 -5.06
CA GLY A 140 14.24 -6.43 -4.56
C GLY A 140 14.95 -5.37 -3.70
N LYS A 141 16.13 -4.90 -4.11
CA LYS A 141 16.90 -3.87 -3.37
C LYS A 141 16.30 -2.46 -3.40
N ASP A 142 15.29 -2.21 -4.23
CA ASP A 142 14.62 -0.92 -4.32
C ASP A 142 13.17 -1.03 -3.83
N ILE A 143 12.72 -0.04 -3.08
CA ILE A 143 11.32 0.11 -2.67
C ILE A 143 10.87 1.48 -3.14
N PHE A 144 9.93 1.51 -4.09
CA PHE A 144 9.26 2.76 -4.44
C PHE A 144 8.15 3.00 -3.44
N TRP A 145 8.16 4.18 -2.85
CA TRP A 145 7.29 4.51 -1.75
C TRP A 145 6.54 5.79 -2.04
N GLN A 146 5.21 5.70 -2.04
CA GLN A 146 4.38 6.82 -2.39
C GLN A 146 4.37 7.88 -1.29
N GLY A 147 4.59 9.14 -1.68
CA GLY A 147 4.25 10.28 -0.84
C GLY A 147 2.74 10.54 -0.89
N SER A 148 2.04 10.24 0.20
CA SER A 148 0.57 10.12 0.20
C SER A 148 -0.08 10.82 1.39
N CYS A 149 -1.40 10.65 1.49
CA CYS A 149 -2.19 11.03 2.65
C CYS A 149 -1.82 10.25 3.93
N VAL A 150 -1.15 9.12 3.81
CA VAL A 150 -0.78 8.27 4.96
C VAL A 150 0.73 8.14 5.17
N THR A 151 1.56 8.66 4.26
CA THR A 151 3.03 8.73 4.41
C THR A 151 3.52 10.18 4.31
N ASN A 152 4.13 10.71 5.37
CA ASN A 152 4.75 12.05 5.39
C ASN A 152 6.27 11.99 5.13
N ARG A 153 6.95 13.15 5.03
CA ARG A 153 8.40 13.17 4.77
C ARG A 153 9.20 12.64 5.94
N GLY A 154 8.77 12.90 7.17
CA GLY A 154 9.40 12.32 8.36
C GLY A 154 9.36 10.79 8.33
N GLY A 155 8.25 10.20 7.85
CA GLY A 155 8.11 8.77 7.61
C GLY A 155 9.07 8.26 6.54
N MET A 156 9.12 8.96 5.41
CA MET A 156 10.06 8.65 4.32
C MET A 156 11.53 8.70 4.76
N ASP A 157 11.93 9.76 5.45
CA ASP A 157 13.29 9.92 5.99
C ASP A 157 13.62 8.81 6.99
N TRP A 158 12.67 8.44 7.86
CA TRP A 158 12.86 7.30 8.77
C TRP A 158 13.08 5.99 8.01
N LEU A 159 12.27 5.72 6.99
CA LEU A 159 12.37 4.53 6.15
C LEU A 159 13.72 4.47 5.42
N GLN A 160 14.14 5.57 4.80
CA GLN A 160 15.44 5.67 4.12
C GLN A 160 16.60 5.41 5.09
N ARG A 161 16.56 5.98 6.30
CA ARG A 161 17.60 5.76 7.32
C ARG A 161 17.60 4.34 7.87
N TYR A 162 16.44 3.70 7.99
CA TYR A 162 16.33 2.33 8.47
C TYR A 162 16.87 1.32 7.45
N PHE A 163 16.47 1.47 6.19
CA PHE A 163 16.78 0.53 5.12
C PHE A 163 18.15 0.77 4.48
N GLY A 164 18.65 2.01 4.46
CA GLY A 164 19.94 2.37 3.86
C GLY A 164 21.14 1.55 4.36
N PRO A 165 21.36 1.41 5.69
CA PRO A 165 22.41 0.55 6.24
C PRO A 165 22.27 -0.94 5.89
N LYS A 166 21.06 -1.39 5.50
CA LYS A 166 20.78 -2.75 5.04
C LYS A 166 21.02 -2.93 3.53
N GLY A 167 21.46 -1.88 2.83
CA GLY A 167 21.66 -1.89 1.39
C GLY A 167 20.37 -1.85 0.58
N ILE A 168 19.25 -1.48 1.22
CA ILE A 168 17.94 -1.33 0.59
C ILE A 168 17.66 0.16 0.36
N ARG A 169 17.25 0.52 -0.85
CA ARG A 169 17.02 1.89 -1.28
C ARG A 169 15.53 2.19 -1.29
N VAL A 170 15.12 3.26 -0.61
CA VAL A 170 13.72 3.69 -0.56
C VAL A 170 13.58 4.98 -1.36
N HIS A 171 12.79 4.92 -2.43
CA HIS A 171 12.64 5.98 -3.42
C HIS A 171 11.26 6.64 -3.29
N PRO A 172 11.16 7.92 -2.95
CA PRO A 172 9.87 8.61 -2.92
C PRO A 172 9.30 8.75 -4.34
N VAL A 173 8.00 8.49 -4.49
CA VAL A 173 7.25 8.69 -5.75
C VAL A 173 5.96 9.45 -5.46
N LEU A 174 5.66 10.45 -6.28
CA LEU A 174 4.38 11.17 -6.27
C LEU A 174 3.61 10.86 -7.54
N PHE A 175 2.28 10.88 -7.44
CA PHE A 175 1.37 10.72 -8.57
C PHE A 175 0.52 11.99 -8.69
N ASP A 176 0.35 12.51 -9.90
CA ASP A 176 -0.41 13.74 -10.14
C ASP A 176 -1.92 13.44 -10.19
N HIS A 177 -2.76 14.49 -10.16
CA HIS A 177 -4.22 14.42 -10.35
C HIS A 177 -5.01 13.52 -9.37
N ASN A 178 -4.36 12.94 -8.36
CA ASN A 178 -5.02 12.35 -7.21
C ASN A 178 -4.97 13.34 -6.05
N PHE A 179 -6.10 13.97 -5.69
CA PHE A 179 -6.15 14.94 -4.59
C PHE A 179 -6.10 14.29 -3.21
N HIS A 180 -6.27 12.97 -3.15
CA HIS A 180 -6.33 12.21 -1.92
C HIS A 180 -5.71 10.81 -2.07
N PRO A 181 -4.41 10.73 -2.47
CA PRO A 181 -3.77 9.46 -2.71
C PRO A 181 -3.59 8.74 -1.38
N TRP A 182 -4.02 7.48 -1.34
CA TRP A 182 -3.98 6.68 -0.12
C TRP A 182 -2.84 5.68 -0.16
N HIS A 183 -2.90 4.68 -1.05
CA HIS A 183 -1.89 3.63 -1.16
C HIS A 183 -1.41 3.48 -2.61
N ILE A 184 -0.20 2.94 -2.82
CA ILE A 184 0.43 2.86 -4.14
C ILE A 184 -0.15 1.74 -5.01
N ASP A 185 -0.79 0.74 -4.39
CA ASP A 185 -1.26 -0.50 -5.02
C ASP A 185 -2.57 -0.36 -5.84
N VAL A 186 -2.96 0.88 -6.13
CA VAL A 186 -3.94 1.27 -7.16
C VAL A 186 -3.39 2.36 -8.12
N ASN A 187 -2.12 2.73 -7.94
CA ASN A 187 -1.42 3.76 -8.72
C ASN A 187 -0.31 3.15 -9.56
N MET A 188 0.48 2.24 -8.99
CA MET A 188 1.53 1.54 -9.70
C MET A 188 1.83 0.19 -9.04
N LEU A 189 2.00 -0.84 -9.85
CA LEU A 189 2.35 -2.19 -9.39
C LEU A 189 3.42 -2.83 -10.29
N PRO A 190 4.45 -3.46 -9.71
CA PRO A 190 5.31 -4.38 -10.46
C PRO A 190 4.51 -5.62 -10.85
N LEU A 191 4.60 -6.02 -12.12
CA LEU A 191 4.01 -7.28 -12.60
C LEU A 191 5.05 -8.39 -12.62
N LYS A 192 6.21 -8.10 -13.21
CA LYS A 192 7.37 -9.00 -13.31
C LYS A 192 8.64 -8.16 -13.49
N PRO A 193 9.84 -8.73 -13.32
CA PRO A 193 11.09 -7.99 -13.57
C PRO A 193 11.08 -7.31 -14.93
N GLY A 194 11.31 -5.99 -14.95
CA GLY A 194 11.32 -5.17 -16.16
C GLY A 194 9.95 -4.68 -16.64
N LEU A 195 8.84 -5.03 -15.96
CA LEU A 195 7.49 -4.59 -16.35
C LEU A 195 6.66 -4.18 -15.14
N ALA A 196 6.18 -2.95 -15.16
CA ALA A 196 5.19 -2.44 -14.21
C ALA A 196 4.05 -1.73 -14.94
N VAL A 197 2.90 -1.67 -14.28
CA VAL A 197 1.73 -0.94 -14.74
C VAL A 197 1.46 0.24 -13.84
N TYR A 198 0.90 1.31 -14.41
CA TYR A 198 0.51 2.49 -13.66
C TYR A 198 -0.89 2.96 -14.05
N ASN A 199 -1.53 3.69 -13.14
CA ASN A 199 -2.82 4.30 -13.35
C ASN A 199 -2.68 5.51 -14.29
N PRO A 200 -3.27 5.49 -15.51
CA PRO A 200 -3.14 6.58 -16.47
C PRO A 200 -3.84 7.88 -16.02
N GLU A 201 -4.78 7.82 -15.08
CA GLU A 201 -5.45 9.00 -14.53
C GLU A 201 -4.65 9.63 -13.37
N TRP A 202 -3.81 8.84 -12.72
CA TRP A 202 -2.91 9.28 -11.63
C TRP A 202 -1.48 8.93 -11.98
N TYR A 203 -0.93 9.63 -12.99
CA TYR A 203 0.37 9.29 -13.56
C TYR A 203 1.54 9.71 -12.65
N PRO A 204 2.70 9.02 -12.72
CA PRO A 204 3.89 9.38 -11.94
C PRO A 204 4.39 10.81 -12.25
N LEU A 205 4.45 11.63 -11.20
CA LEU A 205 4.95 13.01 -11.23
C LEU A 205 6.47 13.06 -11.11
N THR A 206 7.07 12.22 -10.25
CA THR A 206 8.50 12.26 -9.93
C THR A 206 9.37 11.95 -11.16
N GLU A 207 10.22 12.89 -11.57
CA GLU A 207 11.07 12.73 -12.76
C GLU A 207 12.18 11.71 -12.55
N GLU A 208 12.75 11.65 -11.35
CA GLU A 208 13.77 10.68 -10.97
C GLU A 208 13.24 9.25 -11.07
N PHE A 209 12.01 9.00 -10.62
CA PHE A 209 11.32 7.71 -10.79
C PHE A 209 11.27 7.29 -12.27
N LYS A 210 10.77 8.18 -13.14
CA LYS A 210 10.63 7.91 -14.58
C LYS A 210 11.99 7.66 -15.24
N LYS A 211 13.00 8.44 -14.85
CA LYS A 211 14.38 8.27 -15.34
C LYS A 211 15.01 6.96 -14.85
N LEU A 212 14.80 6.60 -13.58
CA LEU A 212 15.35 5.39 -12.97
C LEU A 212 14.75 4.13 -13.62
N MET A 213 13.44 4.12 -13.84
CA MET A 213 12.74 3.07 -14.60
C MET A 213 13.31 2.95 -16.01
N LYS A 214 13.37 4.07 -16.75
CA LYS A 214 13.86 4.07 -18.13
C LYS A 214 15.31 3.60 -18.26
N MET A 215 16.20 4.05 -17.38
CA MET A 215 17.63 3.73 -17.51
C MET A 215 17.94 2.27 -17.15
N ASN A 216 17.07 1.62 -16.38
CA ASN A 216 17.15 0.19 -16.03
C ASN A 216 16.20 -0.67 -16.86
N ASP A 217 15.79 -0.17 -18.03
CA ASP A 217 15.05 -0.94 -19.04
C ASP A 217 13.69 -1.48 -18.54
N TRP A 218 13.07 -0.78 -17.57
CA TRP A 218 11.71 -1.05 -17.11
C TRP A 218 10.67 -0.42 -18.03
N GLU A 219 9.71 -1.24 -18.45
CA GLU A 219 8.52 -0.78 -19.17
C GLU A 219 7.43 -0.38 -18.18
N LEU A 220 6.91 0.84 -18.33
CA LEU A 220 5.77 1.36 -17.57
C LEU A 220 4.55 1.47 -18.49
N ILE A 221 3.58 0.57 -18.34
CA ILE A 221 2.40 0.49 -19.20
C ILE A 221 1.18 1.10 -18.49
N PRO A 222 0.39 1.96 -19.15
CA PRO A 222 -0.87 2.44 -18.59
C PRO A 222 -1.86 1.27 -18.42
N ALA A 223 -2.42 1.10 -17.23
CA ALA A 223 -3.42 0.08 -16.95
C ALA A 223 -4.72 0.33 -17.75
N ALA A 224 -5.38 -0.75 -18.15
CA ALA A 224 -6.70 -0.69 -18.75
C ALA A 224 -7.70 -0.03 -17.79
N LYS A 225 -8.58 0.81 -18.32
CA LYS A 225 -9.60 1.48 -17.51
C LYS A 225 -10.53 0.46 -16.84
N PRO A 226 -10.95 0.68 -15.59
CA PRO A 226 -11.91 -0.20 -14.94
C PRO A 226 -13.21 -0.24 -15.74
N VAL A 227 -13.81 -1.42 -15.87
CA VAL A 227 -15.02 -1.63 -16.69
C VAL A 227 -16.26 -1.89 -15.86
N TYR A 228 -16.08 -2.35 -14.62
CA TYR A 228 -17.18 -2.76 -13.77
C TYR A 228 -17.54 -1.68 -12.73
N VAL A 229 -18.81 -1.67 -12.34
CA VAL A 229 -19.33 -0.80 -11.28
C VAL A 229 -19.78 -1.70 -10.15
N HIS A 230 -19.03 -1.70 -9.05
CA HIS A 230 -19.35 -2.54 -7.90
C HIS A 230 -20.61 -2.04 -7.19
N LYS A 231 -21.57 -2.93 -6.96
CA LYS A 231 -22.85 -2.60 -6.30
C LYS A 231 -22.80 -3.06 -4.86
N ASN A 232 -22.65 -2.12 -3.93
CA ASN A 232 -22.58 -2.41 -2.51
C ASN A 232 -23.63 -1.62 -1.74
N LEU A 233 -23.97 -2.06 -0.53
CA LEU A 233 -24.90 -1.36 0.38
C LEU A 233 -24.17 -0.65 1.54
N CYS A 234 -22.88 -0.96 1.71
CA CYS A 234 -22.01 -0.42 2.75
C CYS A 234 -20.64 -0.17 2.11
N TYR A 235 -19.92 0.85 2.59
CA TYR A 235 -18.65 1.25 2.01
C TYR A 235 -17.81 2.03 3.03
N LEU A 236 -16.54 1.65 3.10
CA LEU A 236 -15.52 2.33 3.88
C LEU A 236 -14.91 3.51 3.10
N THR A 237 -14.84 3.40 1.78
CA THR A 237 -14.26 4.39 0.86
C THR A 237 -15.34 4.94 -0.06
N GLY A 238 -15.22 6.19 -0.52
CA GLY A 238 -16.22 6.88 -1.36
C GLY A 238 -16.41 6.31 -2.78
N LEU A 239 -16.02 5.06 -3.01
CA LEU A 239 -16.16 4.31 -4.25
C LEU A 239 -17.62 3.86 -4.41
N TYR A 240 -18.52 4.78 -4.78
CA TYR A 240 -19.92 4.44 -4.99
C TYR A 240 -20.36 4.63 -6.44
N GLU A 241 -21.00 3.60 -6.98
CA GLU A 241 -21.67 3.54 -8.29
C GLU A 241 -20.83 4.02 -9.47
N SER A 242 -19.50 3.95 -9.33
CA SER A 242 -18.55 4.31 -10.36
C SER A 242 -17.53 3.20 -10.58
N ARG A 243 -16.91 3.25 -11.76
CA ARG A 243 -15.71 2.48 -12.08
C ARG A 243 -14.57 3.00 -11.21
N SER A 244 -13.84 2.09 -10.58
CA SER A 244 -12.78 2.43 -9.64
C SER A 244 -11.48 1.74 -10.00
N TRP A 245 -10.37 2.44 -9.80
CA TRP A 245 -9.02 1.92 -9.96
C TRP A 245 -8.62 0.84 -8.95
N ILE A 246 -9.53 0.45 -8.04
CA ILE A 246 -9.41 -0.80 -7.28
C ILE A 246 -9.24 -2.04 -8.19
N SER A 247 -9.62 -1.94 -9.47
CA SER A 247 -9.32 -2.94 -10.51
C SER A 247 -7.83 -3.28 -10.62
N MET A 248 -6.95 -2.33 -10.34
CA MET A 248 -5.50 -2.54 -10.33
C MET A 248 -5.02 -3.33 -9.12
N ASN A 249 -5.79 -3.42 -8.03
CA ASN A 249 -5.35 -4.01 -6.77
C ASN A 249 -5.31 -5.55 -6.84
N THR A 250 -4.32 -6.05 -7.56
CA THR A 250 -4.15 -7.45 -7.96
C THR A 250 -3.03 -8.12 -7.17
N PHE A 251 -3.07 -9.45 -7.09
CA PHE A 251 -2.07 -10.20 -6.33
C PHE A 251 -1.28 -11.14 -7.24
N SER A 252 0.01 -10.86 -7.40
CA SER A 252 0.93 -11.75 -8.13
C SER A 252 1.20 -13.03 -7.34
N LEU A 253 1.00 -14.17 -7.99
CA LEU A 253 1.42 -15.49 -7.48
C LEU A 253 2.84 -15.86 -7.90
N GLY A 254 3.43 -15.09 -8.82
CA GLY A 254 4.74 -15.31 -9.40
C GLY A 254 4.94 -14.42 -10.64
N PRO A 255 6.09 -14.51 -11.32
CA PRO A 255 6.42 -13.60 -12.44
C PRO A 255 5.48 -13.72 -13.65
N ASN A 256 4.72 -14.82 -13.75
CA ASN A 256 3.87 -15.10 -14.91
C ASN A 256 2.39 -15.29 -14.55
N THR A 257 1.98 -15.14 -13.28
CA THR A 257 0.60 -15.43 -12.86
C THR A 257 0.08 -14.37 -11.88
N VAL A 258 -1.07 -13.78 -12.18
CA VAL A 258 -1.68 -12.71 -11.37
C VAL A 258 -3.16 -13.00 -11.11
N CYS A 259 -3.58 -12.87 -9.85
CA CYS A 259 -4.98 -12.89 -9.48
C CYS A 259 -5.61 -11.51 -9.72
N VAL A 260 -6.76 -11.46 -10.39
CA VAL A 260 -7.47 -10.23 -10.75
C VAL A 260 -8.94 -10.35 -10.36
N GLU A 261 -9.60 -9.25 -9.99
CA GLU A 261 -11.05 -9.26 -9.75
C GLU A 261 -11.80 -9.67 -11.03
N SER A 262 -12.69 -10.65 -10.91
CA SER A 262 -13.28 -11.36 -12.05
C SER A 262 -14.13 -10.51 -13.01
N HIS A 263 -14.63 -9.34 -12.59
CA HIS A 263 -15.43 -8.46 -13.44
C HIS A 263 -14.56 -7.51 -14.28
N GLU A 264 -13.28 -7.35 -13.96
CA GLU A 264 -12.39 -6.38 -14.62
C GLU A 264 -11.78 -6.93 -15.91
N THR A 265 -12.65 -7.30 -16.85
CA THR A 265 -12.31 -8.04 -18.07
C THR A 265 -11.31 -7.33 -18.98
N ALA A 266 -11.38 -6.00 -19.09
CA ALA A 266 -10.42 -5.24 -19.90
C ALA A 266 -8.99 -5.31 -19.34
N TYR A 267 -8.85 -5.30 -18.01
CA TYR A 267 -7.55 -5.42 -17.38
C TYR A 267 -7.00 -6.84 -17.47
N MET A 268 -7.87 -7.85 -17.33
CA MET A 268 -7.51 -9.24 -17.57
C MET A 268 -7.00 -9.46 -19.02
N GLU A 269 -7.71 -8.93 -20.02
CA GLU A 269 -7.30 -9.01 -21.43
C GLU A 269 -5.96 -8.30 -21.69
N GLN A 270 -5.72 -7.15 -21.04
CA GLN A 270 -4.44 -6.46 -21.14
C GLN A 270 -3.29 -7.31 -20.57
N LEU A 271 -3.46 -7.89 -19.38
CA LEU A 271 -2.43 -8.72 -18.75
C LEU A 271 -2.15 -9.99 -19.56
N ASP A 272 -3.17 -10.63 -20.12
CA ASP A 272 -3.02 -11.78 -21.01
C ASP A 272 -2.18 -11.45 -22.26
N LYS A 273 -2.44 -10.30 -22.90
CA LYS A 273 -1.64 -9.80 -24.04
C LYS A 273 -0.18 -9.49 -23.67
N LEU A 274 0.10 -9.22 -22.39
CA LEU A 274 1.45 -9.05 -21.85
C LEU A 274 2.13 -10.38 -21.47
N GLY A 275 1.46 -11.50 -21.77
CA GLY A 275 1.95 -12.85 -21.49
C GLY A 275 1.86 -13.24 -20.02
N ILE A 276 0.91 -12.67 -19.27
CA ILE A 276 0.66 -12.98 -17.86
C ILE A 276 -0.59 -13.86 -17.78
N GLU A 277 -0.47 -15.04 -17.16
CA GLU A 277 -1.59 -15.88 -16.81
C GLU A 277 -2.49 -15.16 -15.79
N VAL A 278 -3.74 -14.94 -16.15
CA VAL A 278 -4.71 -14.29 -15.28
C VAL A 278 -5.58 -15.33 -14.56
N VAL A 279 -5.64 -15.22 -13.24
CA VAL A 279 -6.55 -16.00 -12.39
C VAL A 279 -7.70 -15.11 -11.93
N PRO A 280 -8.90 -15.22 -12.53
CA PRO A 280 -10.04 -14.41 -12.13
C PRO A 280 -10.56 -14.85 -10.76
N ILE A 281 -10.74 -13.90 -9.85
CA ILE A 281 -11.26 -14.12 -8.49
C ILE A 281 -12.51 -13.25 -8.29
N PRO A 282 -13.67 -13.83 -7.97
CA PRO A 282 -14.84 -13.05 -7.56
C PRO A 282 -14.56 -12.44 -6.18
N TYR A 283 -14.24 -11.14 -6.15
CA TYR A 283 -13.76 -10.45 -4.95
C TYR A 283 -14.57 -9.22 -4.57
N GLU A 284 -15.65 -8.93 -5.31
CA GLU A 284 -16.53 -7.76 -5.11
C GLU A 284 -16.99 -7.60 -3.65
N ALA A 285 -17.35 -8.69 -2.95
CA ALA A 285 -17.87 -8.63 -1.59
C ALA A 285 -16.88 -8.04 -0.56
N VAL A 286 -15.59 -8.00 -0.88
CA VAL A 286 -14.53 -7.51 0.00
C VAL A 286 -14.22 -6.03 -0.25
N ILE A 287 -14.42 -5.55 -1.48
CA ILE A 287 -14.12 -4.18 -1.92
C ILE A 287 -14.76 -3.09 -1.04
N PRO A 288 -16.02 -3.24 -0.56
CA PRO A 288 -16.62 -2.35 0.44
C PRO A 288 -15.75 -2.01 1.64
N PHE A 289 -14.89 -2.94 2.04
CA PHE A 289 -14.04 -2.83 3.22
C PHE A 289 -12.66 -2.21 2.89
N GLY A 290 -12.56 -1.54 1.74
CA GLY A 290 -11.47 -0.62 1.41
C GLY A 290 -10.22 -1.26 0.79
N GLY A 291 -10.34 -2.42 0.18
CA GLY A 291 -9.22 -3.11 -0.46
C GLY A 291 -9.68 -4.29 -1.33
N ALA A 292 -8.82 -4.74 -2.24
CA ALA A 292 -9.02 -5.98 -2.98
C ALA A 292 -7.84 -6.93 -2.73
N LEU A 293 -7.42 -7.68 -3.74
CA LEU A 293 -6.55 -8.84 -3.56
C LEU A 293 -5.18 -8.50 -2.95
N HIS A 294 -4.59 -7.36 -3.31
CA HIS A 294 -3.28 -6.95 -2.77
C HIS A 294 -3.38 -6.41 -1.34
N CYS A 295 -4.34 -5.52 -1.08
CA CYS A 295 -4.52 -4.92 0.26
C CYS A 295 -4.82 -5.98 1.32
N THR A 296 -5.60 -7.01 0.94
CA THR A 296 -6.12 -8.03 1.86
C THR A 296 -5.21 -9.23 2.05
N THR A 297 -4.05 -9.22 1.41
CA THR A 297 -3.04 -10.27 1.53
C THR A 297 -1.73 -9.67 2.02
N LEU A 298 -0.94 -10.49 2.72
CA LEU A 298 0.44 -10.18 3.10
C LEU A 298 1.30 -11.37 2.67
N ASP A 299 2.16 -11.18 1.68
CA ASP A 299 3.09 -12.21 1.24
C ASP A 299 4.28 -12.29 2.19
N ILE A 300 4.25 -13.31 3.06
CA ILE A 300 5.27 -13.58 4.09
C ILE A 300 6.53 -14.17 3.47
N TYR A 301 6.36 -15.10 2.51
CA TYR A 301 7.46 -15.80 1.86
C TYR A 301 7.22 -15.89 0.36
N ARG A 302 8.25 -15.56 -0.42
CA ARG A 302 8.37 -15.84 -1.85
C ARG A 302 9.75 -16.44 -2.09
N GLU A 303 9.81 -17.53 -2.84
CA GLU A 303 11.09 -18.13 -3.22
C GLU A 303 11.89 -17.16 -4.10
N GLY A 304 13.14 -16.91 -3.74
CA GLY A 304 14.03 -16.00 -4.46
C GLY A 304 15.11 -15.40 -3.58
N THR A 305 15.88 -14.47 -4.16
CA THR A 305 16.91 -13.71 -3.45
C THR A 305 16.63 -12.21 -3.56
N CYS A 306 17.32 -11.39 -2.77
CA CYS A 306 17.22 -9.93 -2.86
C CYS A 306 17.98 -9.41 -4.08
N GLU A 307 17.35 -9.51 -5.25
CA GLU A 307 17.89 -9.09 -6.54
C GLU A 307 17.96 -7.56 -6.67
N ASP A 308 18.94 -7.09 -7.44
CA ASP A 308 19.08 -5.67 -7.78
C ASP A 308 18.50 -5.43 -9.18
N TYR A 309 17.25 -5.00 -9.25
CA TYR A 309 16.59 -4.68 -10.52
C TYR A 309 16.89 -3.26 -11.05
N PHE A 310 17.64 -2.47 -10.28
CA PHE A 310 18.04 -1.12 -10.64
C PHE A 310 19.55 -0.92 -10.46
N PRO A 311 20.42 -1.68 -11.16
CA PRO A 311 21.87 -1.56 -11.00
C PRO A 311 22.41 -0.18 -11.42
N LYS A 312 21.68 0.57 -12.25
CA LYS A 312 22.02 1.94 -12.63
C LYS A 312 21.21 2.90 -11.77
N GLN A 313 21.89 3.67 -10.92
CA GLN A 313 21.25 4.54 -9.93
C GLN A 313 21.36 6.03 -10.30
N ILE A 314 20.43 6.84 -9.77
CA ILE A 314 20.51 8.30 -9.83
C ILE A 314 21.12 8.78 -8.51
N PRO A 315 22.27 9.49 -8.53
CA PRO A 315 22.89 9.93 -7.28
C PRO A 315 21.94 10.80 -6.43
N GLY A 316 21.71 10.38 -5.19
CA GLY A 316 20.87 11.12 -4.23
C GLY A 316 19.37 10.94 -4.39
N TYR A 317 18.91 10.03 -5.27
CA TYR A 317 17.51 9.63 -5.34
C TYR A 317 17.23 8.43 -4.44
#